data_AF-R1HZ42-F1
#
_entry.id   AF-R1HZ42-F1
#
_cell.length_a   1.000
_cell.length_b   1.000
_cell.length_c   1.000
_cell.angle_alpha   90.00
_cell.angle_beta   90.00
_cell.angle_gamma   90.00
#
_symmetry.space_group_name_H-M   'P 1'
#
loop_
_entity.id
_entity.type
_entity.pdbx_description
1 polymer ?
#
loop_
_entity_poly.entity_id
_entity_poly.type
_entity_poly.pdbx_seq_one_letter_code
_entity_poly.pdbx_strand_id
1 'polypeptide(L)'
;MRAGVAGLPSPHPIGEQLPAVYAEDRFVQGFTGALDEVLAPVLSTLDNFAGYLDPGLAPEDFVGWLATWVALRVDESWSPAQLRQLVTSSVELHRWRGTRRGLAEHVRLLTGGAVEVTDSGGGVESPQPGAPLPDPG
;
A
#
# COMPACT_ATOMS: atom_id res chain seq x y z
N MET A 1 10.06 11.20 -2.76
CA MET A 1 9.54 12.06 -3.84
C MET A 1 9.97 11.42 -5.15
N ARG A 2 9.04 11.11 -6.06
CA ARG A 2 9.40 10.51 -7.35
C ARG A 2 10.23 11.54 -8.10
N ALA A 3 11.49 11.20 -8.39
CA ALA A 3 12.42 12.13 -9.00
C ALA A 3 11.95 12.49 -10.42
N GLY A 4 12.47 13.60 -10.95
CA GLY A 4 12.23 13.97 -12.34
C GLY A 4 12.70 12.86 -13.28
N VAL A 5 11.86 12.48 -14.23
CA VAL A 5 12.21 11.56 -15.31
C VAL A 5 12.71 12.41 -16.47
N ALA A 6 14.00 12.29 -16.79
CA ALA A 6 14.61 13.11 -17.84
C ALA A 6 13.92 12.87 -19.19
N GLY A 7 13.50 13.97 -19.84
CA GLY A 7 12.82 13.92 -21.13
C GLY A 7 11.39 13.41 -21.09
N LEU A 8 10.75 13.34 -19.91
CA LEU A 8 9.33 12.99 -19.81
C LEU A 8 8.47 14.10 -20.46
N PRO A 9 7.71 13.79 -21.53
CA PRO A 9 6.84 14.80 -22.13
C PRO A 9 5.67 15.14 -21.22
N SER A 10 5.28 16.42 -21.20
CA SER A 10 4.01 16.84 -20.61
C SER A 10 2.86 16.36 -21.51
N PRO A 11 1.85 15.64 -20.98
CA PRO A 11 0.68 15.24 -21.77
C PRO A 11 -0.20 16.44 -22.17
N HIS A 12 -0.02 17.58 -21.49
CA HIS A 12 -0.79 18.80 -21.69
C HIS A 12 0.16 20.02 -21.74
N PRO A 13 0.89 20.23 -22.84
CA PRO A 13 1.82 21.34 -22.96
C PRO A 13 1.13 22.68 -22.77
N ILE A 14 1.64 23.53 -21.87
CA ILE A 14 1.02 24.81 -21.53
C ILE A 14 1.08 25.77 -22.73
N GLY A 15 2.22 25.80 -23.43
CA GLY A 15 2.46 26.74 -24.52
C GLY A 15 1.47 26.62 -25.68
N GLU A 16 0.94 25.42 -25.94
CA GLU A 16 -0.05 25.14 -26.99
C GLU A 16 -1.49 25.53 -26.59
N GLN A 17 -1.74 25.73 -25.30
CA GLN A 17 -3.05 26.09 -24.74
C GLN A 17 -3.22 27.60 -24.57
N LEU A 18 -2.17 28.38 -24.84
CA LEU A 18 -2.22 29.83 -24.71
C LEU A 18 -2.96 30.47 -25.90
N PRO A 19 -3.56 31.67 -25.70
CA PRO A 19 -4.06 32.48 -26.81
C PRO A 19 -2.99 32.72 -27.88
N ALA A 20 -3.41 32.85 -29.14
CA ALA A 20 -2.52 32.96 -30.31
C ALA A 20 -1.42 34.03 -30.16
N VAL A 21 -1.73 35.16 -29.53
CA VAL A 21 -0.79 36.28 -29.31
C VAL A 21 0.44 35.87 -28.48
N TYR A 22 0.32 34.83 -27.67
CA TYR A 22 1.39 34.30 -26.82
C TYR A 22 1.95 32.98 -27.35
N ALA A 23 1.14 32.21 -28.08
CA ALA A 23 1.56 30.92 -28.64
C ALA A 23 2.70 31.07 -29.67
N GLU A 24 2.74 32.18 -30.41
CA GLU A 24 3.79 32.45 -31.41
C GLU A 24 5.07 33.05 -30.81
N ASP A 25 5.08 33.43 -29.53
CA ASP A 25 6.23 34.06 -28.88
C ASP A 25 7.24 33.01 -28.38
N ARG A 26 8.48 33.09 -28.90
CA ARG A 26 9.57 32.16 -28.57
C ARG A 26 9.92 32.16 -27.08
N PHE A 27 9.93 33.32 -26.43
CA PHE A 27 10.26 33.41 -25.01
C PHE A 27 9.17 32.74 -24.19
N VAL A 28 7.90 33.00 -24.51
CA VAL A 28 6.77 32.39 -23.81
C VAL A 28 6.81 30.87 -23.96
N GLN A 29 7.03 30.35 -25.17
CA GLN A 29 7.17 28.90 -25.40
C GLN A 29 8.32 28.27 -24.59
N GLY A 30 9.47 28.94 -24.54
CA GLY A 30 10.60 28.46 -23.73
C GLY A 30 10.29 28.46 -22.23
N PHE A 31 9.65 29.53 -21.73
CA PHE A 31 9.24 29.65 -20.34
C PHE A 31 8.20 28.59 -19.94
N THR A 32 7.15 28.42 -20.74
CA THR A 32 6.12 27.40 -20.49
C THR A 32 6.67 25.99 -20.64
N GLY A 33 7.59 25.75 -21.58
CA GLY A 33 8.27 24.45 -21.73
C GLY A 33 9.08 24.06 -20.49
N ALA A 34 9.75 25.01 -19.84
CA ALA A 34 10.42 24.76 -18.57
C ALA A 34 9.44 24.42 -17.43
N LEU A 35 8.26 25.04 -17.42
CA LEU A 35 7.20 24.67 -16.47
C LEU A 35 6.62 23.28 -16.76
N ASP A 36 6.44 22.94 -18.04
CA ASP A 36 5.99 21.63 -18.49
C ASP A 36 6.96 20.52 -18.03
N GLU A 37 8.27 20.75 -18.10
CA GLU A 37 9.28 19.80 -17.61
C GLU A 37 9.15 19.54 -16.09
N VAL A 38 8.87 20.60 -15.30
CA VAL A 38 8.68 20.49 -13.85
C VAL A 38 7.35 19.78 -13.51
N LEU A 39 6.29 20.01 -14.29
CA LEU A 39 4.95 19.47 -14.03
C LEU A 39 4.75 18.05 -14.58
N ALA A 40 5.48 17.65 -15.62
CA ALA A 40 5.30 16.35 -16.28
C ALA A 40 5.32 15.14 -15.31
N PRO A 41 6.23 15.05 -14.31
CA PRO A 41 6.22 13.94 -13.34
C PRO A 41 4.98 13.92 -12.44
N VAL A 42 4.40 15.09 -12.15
CA VAL A 42 3.16 15.22 -11.36
C VAL A 42 1.97 14.74 -12.18
N LEU A 43 1.83 15.20 -13.42
CA LEU A 43 0.76 14.76 -14.31
C LEU A 43 0.83 13.25 -14.57
N SER A 44 2.02 12.73 -14.88
CA SER A 44 2.25 11.28 -15.03
C SER A 44 1.88 10.50 -13.76
N THR A 45 2.17 11.04 -12.58
CA THR A 45 1.76 10.46 -11.30
C THR A 45 0.25 10.39 -11.15
N LEU A 46 -0.47 11.45 -11.55
CA LEU A 46 -1.92 11.54 -11.44
C LEU A 46 -2.60 10.61 -12.46
N ASP A 47 -2.12 10.59 -13.70
CA ASP A 47 -2.63 9.72 -14.77
C ASP A 47 -2.49 8.23 -14.40
N ASN A 48 -1.46 7.90 -13.62
CA ASN A 48 -1.19 6.54 -13.14
C ASN A 48 -1.61 6.33 -11.68
N PHE A 49 -2.41 7.22 -11.09
CA PHE A 49 -2.76 7.16 -9.66
C PHE A 49 -3.38 5.83 -9.25
N ALA A 50 -4.23 5.23 -10.10
CA ALA A 50 -4.83 3.92 -9.83
C ALA A 50 -3.78 2.82 -9.59
N GLY A 51 -2.64 2.86 -10.29
CA GLY A 51 -1.54 1.92 -10.10
C GLY A 51 -0.85 2.05 -8.74
N TYR A 52 -0.95 3.21 -8.09
CA TYR A 52 -0.47 3.39 -6.72
C TYR A 52 -1.38 2.74 -5.68
N LEU A 53 -2.64 2.48 -6.01
CA LEU A 53 -3.59 1.81 -5.11
C LEU A 53 -3.57 0.28 -5.24
N ASP A 54 -2.90 -0.24 -6.27
CA ASP A 54 -2.68 -1.67 -6.46
C ASP A 54 -1.34 -2.09 -5.83
N PRO A 55 -1.33 -2.91 -4.75
CA PRO A 55 -0.11 -3.38 -4.13
C PRO A 55 0.79 -4.21 -5.06
N GLY A 56 0.31 -4.71 -6.19
CA GLY A 56 1.12 -5.38 -7.21
C GLY A 56 1.91 -4.40 -8.10
N LEU A 57 1.42 -3.17 -8.29
CA LEU A 57 1.99 -2.17 -9.20
C LEU A 57 2.67 -1.01 -8.47
N ALA A 58 2.22 -0.68 -7.25
CA ALA A 58 2.71 0.46 -6.50
C ALA A 58 4.22 0.32 -6.18
N PRO A 59 4.99 1.42 -6.10
CA PRO A 59 6.34 1.40 -5.56
C PRO A 59 6.41 0.88 -4.12
N GLU A 60 7.53 0.28 -3.76
CA GLU A 60 7.70 -0.43 -2.48
C GLU A 60 7.46 0.46 -1.25
N ASP A 61 7.96 1.69 -1.27
CA ASP A 61 7.74 2.70 -0.24
C ASP A 61 6.26 3.03 -0.08
N PHE A 62 5.52 3.07 -1.18
CA PHE A 62 4.08 3.33 -1.17
C PHE A 62 3.27 2.14 -0.66
N VAL A 63 3.69 0.90 -0.91
CA VAL A 63 3.04 -0.29 -0.35
C VAL A 63 3.10 -0.29 1.18
N GLY A 64 4.22 0.14 1.77
CA GLY A 64 4.34 0.33 3.22
C GLY A 64 3.33 1.34 3.77
N TRP A 65 3.03 2.40 3.02
CA TRP A 65 1.98 3.34 3.38
C TRP A 65 0.57 2.72 3.22
N LEU A 66 0.30 1.97 2.16
CA LEU A 66 -0.97 1.23 1.99
C LEU A 66 -1.23 0.24 3.13
N ALA A 67 -0.17 -0.36 3.70
CA ALA A 67 -0.31 -1.24 4.87
C ALA A 67 -1.01 -0.56 6.05
N THR A 68 -0.79 0.75 6.24
CA THR A 68 -1.43 1.53 7.30
C THR A 68 -2.95 1.63 7.13
N TRP A 69 -3.45 1.62 5.89
CA TRP A 69 -4.88 1.68 5.58
C TRP A 69 -5.61 0.40 5.94
N VAL A 70 -4.92 -0.73 5.81
CA VAL A 70 -5.45 -2.06 6.11
C VAL A 70 -5.10 -2.54 7.52
N ALA A 71 -4.72 -1.61 8.42
CA ALA A 71 -4.33 -1.89 9.80
C ALA A 71 -3.20 -2.94 9.94
N LEU A 72 -2.33 -3.06 8.94
CA LEU A 72 -1.17 -3.91 8.96
C LEU A 72 0.04 -3.11 9.47
N ARG A 73 0.65 -3.57 10.57
CA ARG A 73 1.92 -3.02 11.05
C ARG A 73 3.05 -3.66 10.26
N VAL A 74 3.78 -2.84 9.50
CA VAL A 74 4.95 -3.29 8.73
C VAL A 74 6.06 -3.73 9.67
N ASP A 75 6.63 -4.90 9.41
CA ASP A 75 7.83 -5.41 10.08
C ASP A 75 9.02 -5.34 9.10
N GLU A 76 10.17 -4.83 9.57
CA GLU A 76 11.37 -4.67 8.75
C GLU A 76 11.97 -6.01 8.26
N SER A 77 11.60 -7.12 8.90
CA SER A 77 12.02 -8.46 8.47
C SER A 77 11.30 -8.98 7.22
N TRP A 78 10.22 -8.33 6.79
CA TRP A 78 9.45 -8.77 5.62
C TRP A 78 10.09 -8.34 4.32
N SER A 79 10.21 -9.29 3.39
CA SER A 79 10.57 -8.96 2.01
C SER A 79 9.48 -8.12 1.33
N PRO A 80 9.82 -7.35 0.29
CA PRO A 80 8.85 -6.55 -0.47
C PRO A 80 7.70 -7.39 -1.03
N ALA A 81 8.00 -8.62 -1.48
CA ALA A 81 6.99 -9.55 -1.98
C ALA A 81 6.01 -9.99 -0.88
N GLN A 82 6.52 -10.31 0.31
CA GLN A 82 5.68 -10.66 1.46
C GLN A 82 4.78 -9.49 1.87
N LEU A 83 5.33 -8.28 1.96
CA LEU A 83 4.55 -7.09 2.30
C LEU A 83 3.41 -6.86 1.30
N ARG A 84 3.68 -6.95 -0.01
CA ARG A 84 2.64 -6.85 -1.06
C ARG A 84 1.55 -7.90 -0.91
N GLN A 85 1.93 -9.15 -0.66
CA GLN A 85 0.98 -10.25 -0.48
C GLN A 85 0.12 -10.05 0.77
N LEU A 86 0.71 -9.60 1.87
CA LEU A 86 0.01 -9.30 3.13
C LEU A 86 -0.98 -8.15 2.95
N VAL A 87 -0.57 -7.03 2.35
CA VAL A 87 -1.45 -5.89 2.08
C VAL A 87 -2.62 -6.32 1.18
N THR A 88 -2.35 -7.06 0.10
CA THR A 88 -3.37 -7.57 -0.82
C THR A 88 -4.39 -8.47 -0.11
N SER A 89 -3.91 -9.37 0.76
CA SER A 89 -4.77 -10.36 1.43
C SER A 89 -5.47 -9.80 2.68
N SER A 90 -5.04 -8.63 3.17
CA SER A 90 -5.47 -8.09 4.47
C SER A 90 -6.98 -7.94 4.58
N VAL A 91 -7.66 -7.43 3.56
CA VAL A 91 -9.12 -7.22 3.60
C VAL A 91 -9.87 -8.54 3.80
N GLU A 92 -9.48 -9.61 3.09
CA GLU A 92 -10.08 -10.93 3.28
C GLU A 92 -9.75 -11.51 4.66
N LEU A 93 -8.51 -11.38 5.13
CA LEU A 93 -8.14 -11.85 6.47
C LEU A 93 -8.94 -11.18 7.58
N HIS A 94 -9.24 -9.88 7.43
CA HIS A 94 -10.05 -9.14 8.40
C HIS A 94 -11.48 -9.69 8.50
N ARG A 95 -12.06 -10.20 7.41
CA ARG A 95 -13.39 -10.82 7.43
C ARG A 95 -13.45 -12.10 8.27
N TRP A 96 -12.33 -12.81 8.38
CA TRP A 96 -12.22 -14.06 9.13
C TRP A 96 -11.54 -13.88 10.48
N ARG A 97 -11.30 -12.64 10.92
CA ARG A 97 -10.62 -12.35 12.19
C ARG A 97 -11.38 -12.99 13.35
N GLY A 98 -10.63 -13.65 14.25
CA GLY A 98 -11.20 -14.36 15.41
C GLY A 98 -11.74 -15.76 15.09
N THR A 99 -11.59 -16.25 13.85
CA THR A 99 -11.95 -17.62 13.49
C THR A 99 -10.72 -18.51 13.32
N ARG A 100 -10.90 -19.83 13.45
CA ARG A 100 -9.87 -20.84 13.13
C ARG A 100 -9.28 -20.64 11.73
N ARG A 101 -10.14 -20.35 10.75
CA ARG A 101 -9.74 -20.07 9.36
C ARG A 101 -8.86 -18.83 9.30
N GLY A 102 -9.31 -17.72 9.88
CA GLY A 102 -8.54 -16.48 9.87
C GLY A 102 -7.16 -16.64 10.51
N LEU A 103 -7.07 -17.35 11.64
CA LEU A 103 -5.79 -17.65 12.29
C LEU A 103 -4.89 -18.50 11.39
N ALA A 104 -5.42 -19.60 10.82
CA ALA A 104 -4.65 -20.49 9.97
C ALA A 104 -4.13 -19.79 8.70
N GLU A 105 -4.96 -18.99 8.04
CA GLU A 105 -4.57 -18.21 6.85
C GLU A 105 -3.51 -17.16 7.20
N HIS A 106 -3.68 -16.43 8.31
CA HIS A 106 -2.74 -15.38 8.71
C HIS A 106 -1.35 -15.95 9.02
N VAL A 107 -1.28 -17.05 9.78
CA VAL A 107 0.00 -17.72 10.10
C VAL A 107 0.64 -18.31 8.86
N ARG A 108 -0.14 -18.92 7.96
CA ARG A 108 0.36 -19.48 6.70
C ARG A 108 0.98 -18.38 5.82
N LEU A 109 0.34 -17.22 5.72
CA LEU A 109 0.86 -16.10 4.93
C LEU A 109 2.19 -15.56 5.47
N LEU A 110 2.35 -15.49 6.79
CA LEU A 110 3.59 -15.00 7.42
C LEU A 110 4.73 -16.02 7.35
N THR A 111 4.43 -17.31 7.50
CA THR A 111 5.44 -18.37 7.66
C THR A 111 5.69 -19.20 6.41
N GLY A 112 4.75 -19.21 5.46
CA GLY A 112 4.73 -20.14 4.32
C GLY A 112 4.45 -21.60 4.70
N GLY A 113 4.27 -21.91 5.98
CA GLY A 113 4.12 -23.28 6.49
C GLY A 113 2.67 -23.77 6.49
N ALA A 114 2.50 -25.10 6.53
CA ALA A 114 1.19 -25.70 6.81
C ALA A 114 0.79 -25.39 8.26
N VAL A 115 -0.47 -25.01 8.47
CA VAL A 115 -0.98 -24.58 9.79
C VAL A 115 -2.12 -25.49 10.22
N GLU A 116 -1.93 -26.16 11.35
CA GLU A 116 -2.98 -26.85 12.09
C GLU A 116 -3.30 -26.03 13.35
N VAL A 117 -4.58 -25.81 13.61
CA VAL A 117 -5.06 -25.06 14.78
C VAL A 117 -5.89 -26.01 15.62
N THR A 118 -5.50 -26.25 16.87
CA THR A 118 -6.25 -27.10 17.82
C THR A 118 -6.63 -26.29 19.05
N ASP A 119 -7.89 -26.37 19.44
CA ASP A 119 -8.46 -25.73 20.62
C ASP A 119 -9.45 -26.70 21.26
N SER A 120 -9.36 -26.91 22.57
CA SER A 120 -10.28 -27.76 23.33
C SER A 120 -11.64 -27.09 23.53
N GLY A 121 -11.72 -25.75 23.39
CA GLY A 121 -12.93 -24.95 23.61
C GLY A 121 -13.33 -24.84 25.09
N GLY A 122 -12.53 -25.37 26.01
CA GLY A 122 -12.75 -25.32 27.45
C GLY A 122 -12.17 -24.06 28.06
N GLY A 123 -12.99 -23.31 28.80
CA GLY A 123 -12.56 -22.18 29.63
C GLY A 123 -12.95 -22.42 31.09
N VAL A 124 -12.11 -21.98 32.02
CA VAL A 124 -12.44 -21.96 33.45
C VAL A 124 -12.53 -20.50 33.87
N GLU A 125 -13.65 -20.09 34.44
CA GLU A 125 -13.84 -18.77 35.00
C GLU A 125 -13.84 -18.81 36.53
N SER A 126 -13.34 -17.75 37.17
CA SER A 126 -13.44 -17.56 38.61
C SER A 126 -14.03 -16.19 38.91
N PRO A 127 -15.07 -16.10 39.76
CA PRO A 127 -15.59 -14.81 40.23
C PRO A 127 -14.66 -14.17 41.28
N GLN A 128 -13.65 -14.87 41.78
CA GLN A 128 -12.72 -14.38 42.80
C GLN A 128 -11.39 -13.94 42.16
N PRO A 129 -11.03 -12.64 42.24
CA PRO A 129 -9.73 -12.16 41.80
C PRO A 129 -8.59 -12.90 42.51
N GLY A 130 -7.61 -13.39 41.74
CA GLY A 130 -6.44 -14.10 42.27
C GLY A 130 -6.66 -15.57 42.62
N ALA A 131 -7.79 -16.17 42.20
CA ALA A 131 -7.96 -17.62 42.31
C ALA A 131 -6.84 -18.39 41.59
N PRO A 132 -6.41 -19.55 42.11
CA PRO A 132 -5.38 -20.36 41.48
C PRO A 132 -5.81 -20.78 40.07
N LEU A 133 -4.85 -20.82 39.15
CA LEU A 133 -5.08 -21.31 37.79
C LEU A 133 -5.54 -22.77 37.83
N PRO A 134 -6.44 -23.19 36.92
CA PRO A 134 -6.87 -24.58 36.83
C PRO A 134 -5.66 -25.49 36.53
N ASP A 135 -5.68 -26.71 37.05
CA ASP A 135 -4.66 -27.71 36.71
C ASP A 135 -4.66 -27.95 35.19
N PRO A 136 -3.49 -27.89 34.52
CA PRO A 136 -3.41 -27.95 33.06
C PRO A 136 -3.77 -29.31 32.45
N GLY A 137 -3.94 -30.36 33.27
CA GLY A 137 -4.21 -31.72 32.79
C GLY A 137 -2.97 -32.43 32.26
#